data_AF-A0AA88RPT8-F1
#
_entry.id   AF-A0AA88RPT8-F1
#
_cell.length_a   1.000
_cell.length_b   1.000
_cell.length_c   1.000
_cell.angle_alpha   90.00
_cell.angle_beta   90.00
_cell.angle_gamma   90.00
#
_symmetry.space_group_name_H-M   'P 1'
#
loop_
_entity.id
_entity.type
_entity.pdbx_description
1 polymer ?
#
loop_
_entity_poly.entity_id
_entity_poly.type
_entity_poly.pdbx_seq_one_letter_code
_entity_poly.pdbx_strand_id
1 'polypeptide(L)'
;MAFLHANITRDNTKFLNGALVGERDVFQVDQGLGIGTKFPFFNRHQLAITRFIPLLQVEEGAGKTAPPILVLHGNYGGCVGDLPGYEAFTLGGPCSVRGYNMGKIGAARNKLELAAEIRVPVKNAFVYAYAEHGNDLWSSKDVKGNPTKAYLRKGQGSSYASITGKVPQISTPYNI
;
A
#
# COMPACT_ATOMS: atom_id res chain seq x y z
N MET A 1 15.42 -18.50 -16.38
CA MET A 1 14.41 -17.46 -16.63
C MET A 1 15.12 -16.12 -16.60
N ALA A 2 15.04 -15.35 -17.69
CA ALA A 2 15.58 -13.99 -17.74
C ALA A 2 14.42 -13.01 -17.71
N PHE A 3 14.52 -12.00 -16.85
CA PHE A 3 13.55 -10.92 -16.75
C PHE A 3 14.28 -9.57 -16.63
N LEU A 4 13.66 -8.52 -17.14
CA LEU A 4 14.09 -7.14 -16.93
C LEU A 4 13.28 -6.57 -15.77
N HIS A 5 13.97 -5.92 -14.83
CA HIS A 5 13.35 -5.24 -13.70
C HIS A 5 13.67 -3.75 -13.80
N ALA A 6 12.65 -2.91 -13.68
CA ALA A 6 12.78 -1.47 -13.57
C ALA A 6 11.95 -0.96 -12.38
N ASN A 7 12.53 -0.08 -11.58
CA ASN A 7 11.87 0.57 -10.46
C ASN A 7 12.17 2.07 -10.49
N ILE A 8 11.12 2.88 -10.54
CA ILE A 8 11.17 4.33 -10.50
C ILE A 8 10.48 4.75 -9.21
N THR A 9 11.24 5.38 -8.31
CA THR A 9 10.71 5.95 -7.08
C THR A 9 10.90 7.46 -7.11
N ARG A 10 9.79 8.20 -7.01
CA ARG A 10 9.77 9.64 -6.83
C ARG A 10 9.30 9.93 -5.41
N ASP A 11 10.21 10.43 -4.58
CA ASP A 11 9.91 10.83 -3.21
C ASP A 11 10.10 12.34 -3.07
N ASN A 12 9.00 13.05 -2.81
CA ASN A 12 8.96 14.48 -2.52
C ASN A 12 8.37 14.71 -1.12
N THR A 13 8.58 13.78 -0.20
CA THR A 13 8.14 13.92 1.19
C THR A 13 9.10 14.80 1.99
N LYS A 14 8.54 15.56 2.91
CA LYS A 14 9.23 16.48 3.83
C LYS A 14 8.61 16.35 5.21
N PHE A 15 9.40 16.60 6.24
CA PHE A 15 8.90 16.67 7.61
C PHE A 15 8.52 18.10 7.95
N LEU A 16 7.25 18.33 8.28
CA LEU A 16 6.72 19.59 8.80
C LEU A 16 6.33 19.41 10.26
N ASN A 17 7.08 20.05 11.18
CA ASN A 17 6.86 19.99 12.63
C ASN A 17 6.69 18.55 13.16
N GLY A 18 7.46 17.59 12.62
CA GLY A 18 7.41 16.17 12.99
C GLY A 18 6.36 15.32 12.25
N ALA A 19 5.52 15.91 11.40
CA ALA A 19 4.60 15.20 10.52
C ALA A 19 5.15 15.06 9.10
N LEU A 20 4.98 13.89 8.48
CA LEU A 20 5.37 13.68 7.09
C LEU A 20 4.33 14.31 6.15
N VAL A 21 4.78 15.12 5.21
CA VAL A 21 3.97 15.84 4.22
C VAL A 21 4.59 15.69 2.84
N GLY A 22 3.77 15.68 1.78
CA GLY A 22 4.24 15.60 0.40
C GLY A 22 3.78 14.33 -0.29
N GLU A 23 4.56 13.86 -1.26
CA GLU A 23 4.13 12.84 -2.20
C GLU A 23 5.20 11.77 -2.38
N ARG A 24 4.78 10.52 -2.50
CA ARG A 24 5.66 9.40 -2.82
C ARG A 24 5.00 8.50 -3.85
N ASP A 25 5.63 8.40 -5.01
CA ASP A 25 5.22 7.54 -6.12
C ASP A 25 6.27 6.47 -6.34
N VAL A 26 5.84 5.23 -6.44
CA VAL A 26 6.69 4.09 -6.75
C VAL A 26 6.06 3.35 -7.92
N PHE A 27 6.81 3.20 -9.00
CA PHE A 27 6.41 2.45 -10.17
C PHE A 27 7.44 1.35 -10.44
N GLN A 28 6.97 0.10 -10.51
CA GLN A 28 7.80 -1.06 -10.74
C GLN A 28 7.29 -1.82 -11.96
N VAL A 29 8.19 -2.29 -12.80
CA VAL A 29 7.89 -3.12 -13.96
C VAL A 29 8.85 -4.29 -14.02
N ASP A 30 8.30 -5.49 -14.10
CA ASP A 30 9.00 -6.74 -14.36
C ASP A 30 8.56 -7.29 -15.73
N GLN A 31 9.49 -7.37 -16.68
CA GLN A 31 9.25 -7.94 -18.01
C GLN A 31 9.94 -9.30 -18.11
N GLY A 32 9.16 -10.37 -18.16
CA GLY A 32 9.63 -11.69 -18.56
C GLY A 32 9.93 -11.72 -20.06
N LEU A 33 11.16 -12.11 -20.44
CA LEU A 33 11.60 -12.09 -21.83
C LEU A 33 11.22 -13.34 -22.63
N GLY A 34 10.71 -14.39 -21.99
CA GLY A 34 10.26 -15.61 -22.67
C GLY A 34 11.34 -16.33 -23.51
N ILE A 35 12.64 -16.10 -23.24
CA ILE A 35 13.73 -16.69 -24.01
C ILE A 35 13.83 -18.19 -23.70
N GLY A 36 13.28 -19.02 -24.61
CA GLY A 36 13.25 -20.48 -24.54
C GLY A 36 11.82 -21.05 -24.50
N THR A 37 11.61 -22.27 -24.97
CA THR A 37 10.29 -22.90 -25.18
C THR A 37 9.45 -23.17 -23.92
N LYS A 38 10.02 -22.95 -22.72
CA LYS A 38 9.38 -23.23 -21.43
C LYS A 38 9.21 -22.00 -20.53
N PHE A 39 9.59 -20.80 -20.97
CA PHE A 39 9.54 -19.61 -20.13
C PHE A 39 8.36 -18.71 -20.48
N PRO A 40 7.55 -18.29 -19.49
CA PRO A 40 6.43 -17.41 -19.74
C PRO A 40 6.90 -16.01 -20.16
N PHE A 41 6.21 -15.44 -21.15
CA PHE A 41 6.31 -14.03 -21.51
C PHE A 41 5.22 -13.26 -20.76
N PHE A 42 5.63 -12.37 -19.86
CA PHE A 42 4.73 -11.59 -19.03
C PHE A 42 5.28 -10.19 -18.80
N ASN A 43 4.40 -9.23 -18.61
CA ASN A 43 4.71 -7.90 -18.12
C ASN A 43 3.91 -7.68 -16.84
N ARG A 44 4.59 -7.57 -15.72
CA ARG A 44 4.01 -7.25 -14.42
C ARG A 44 4.36 -5.81 -14.10
N HIS A 45 3.36 -5.01 -13.76
CA HIS A 45 3.56 -3.62 -13.38
C HIS A 45 2.88 -3.36 -12.05
N GLN A 46 3.52 -2.57 -11.19
CA GLN A 46 2.99 -2.15 -9.91
C GLN A 46 3.16 -0.64 -9.79
N LEU A 47 2.12 0.01 -9.28
CA LEU A 47 2.06 1.43 -9.07
C LEU A 47 1.55 1.67 -7.65
N ALA A 48 2.41 2.21 -6.80
CA ALA A 48 2.05 2.63 -5.45
C ALA A 48 2.18 4.15 -5.34
N ILE A 49 1.08 4.82 -5.09
CA ILE A 49 0.96 6.27 -4.99
C ILE A 49 0.57 6.57 -3.55
N THR A 50 1.36 7.39 -2.87
CA THR A 50 1.08 7.85 -1.50
C THR A 50 1.11 9.37 -1.46
N ARG A 51 0.10 9.97 -0.85
CA ARG A 51 -0.07 11.41 -0.69
C ARG A 51 -0.26 11.73 0.78
N PHE A 52 0.54 12.64 1.31
CA PHE A 52 0.48 13.14 2.67
C PHE A 52 0.03 14.59 2.62
N ILE A 53 -1.27 14.80 2.79
CA ILE A 53 -1.92 16.10 2.63
C ILE A 53 -2.13 16.72 4.03
N PRO A 54 -1.53 17.88 4.33
CA PRO A 54 -1.80 18.59 5.56
C PRO A 54 -3.19 19.23 5.48
N LEU A 55 -4.06 18.92 6.44
CA LEU A 55 -5.43 19.47 6.49
C LEU A 55 -5.47 20.89 7.07
N LEU A 56 -4.45 21.27 7.83
CA LEU A 56 -4.26 22.64 8.33
C LEU A 56 -2.87 23.13 7.98
N GLN A 57 -2.81 24.37 7.54
CA GLN A 57 -1.57 25.09 7.31
C GLN A 57 -1.06 25.57 8.68
N VAL A 58 0.05 24.99 9.12
CA VAL A 58 0.75 25.40 10.36
C VAL A 58 2.07 26.04 9.98
N GLU A 59 2.48 27.04 10.74
CA GLU A 59 3.80 27.64 10.56
C GLU A 59 4.90 26.63 10.94
N GLU A 60 5.95 26.59 10.14
CA GLU A 60 7.15 25.81 10.44
C GLU A 60 7.88 26.42 11.66
N GLY A 61 8.30 25.59 12.62
CA GLY A 61 9.08 26.06 13.76
C GLY A 61 9.26 25.01 14.86
N ALA A 62 10.43 25.02 15.51
CA ALA A 62 10.72 24.16 16.64
C ALA A 62 9.72 24.40 17.78
N GLY A 63 9.03 23.34 18.23
CA GLY A 63 8.05 23.40 19.33
C GLY A 63 6.60 23.71 18.90
N LYS A 64 6.31 23.87 17.61
CA LYS A 64 4.93 24.05 17.11
C LYS A 64 4.20 22.72 16.94
N THR A 65 2.89 22.73 17.11
CA THR A 65 2.04 21.54 16.97
C THR A 65 2.11 20.98 15.55
N ALA A 66 2.24 19.66 15.42
CA ALA A 66 2.14 18.98 14.14
C ALA A 66 0.77 19.27 13.49
N PRO A 67 0.70 19.43 12.16
CA PRO A 67 -0.59 19.56 11.50
C PRO A 67 -1.32 18.21 11.46
N PRO A 68 -2.67 18.20 11.46
CA PRO A 68 -3.42 17.02 11.06
C PRO A 68 -3.09 16.65 9.61
N ILE A 69 -2.75 15.37 9.38
CA ILE A 69 -2.38 14.85 8.06
C ILE A 69 -3.41 13.84 7.60
N LEU A 70 -3.85 13.98 6.35
CA LEU A 70 -4.55 12.95 5.62
C LEU A 70 -3.55 12.22 4.71
N VAL A 71 -3.39 10.93 4.95
CA VAL A 71 -2.59 10.02 4.15
C VAL A 71 -3.52 9.25 3.22
N LEU A 72 -3.36 9.44 1.91
CA LEU A 72 -4.03 8.64 0.91
C LEU A 72 -2.99 7.74 0.26
N HIS A 73 -3.29 6.45 0.19
CA HIS A 73 -2.43 5.44 -0.42
C HIS A 73 -3.24 4.63 -1.43
N GLY A 74 -2.76 4.56 -2.66
CA GLY A 74 -3.29 3.71 -3.70
C GLY A 74 -2.21 2.74 -4.16
N ASN A 75 -2.52 1.46 -4.20
CA ASN A 75 -1.63 0.42 -4.72
C ASN A 75 -2.36 -0.36 -5.80
N TYR A 76 -1.87 -0.24 -7.02
CA TYR A 76 -2.33 -0.96 -8.18
C TYR A 76 -1.26 -1.93 -8.64
N GLY A 77 -1.63 -3.18 -8.87
CA GLY A 77 -0.75 -4.18 -9.47
C GLY A 77 -1.46 -4.81 -10.64
N GLY A 78 -0.81 -4.94 -11.77
CA GLY A 78 -1.38 -5.58 -12.95
C GLY A 78 -0.38 -6.51 -13.62
N CYS A 79 -0.92 -7.48 -14.35
CA CYS A 79 -0.10 -8.33 -15.19
C CYS A 79 -0.76 -8.64 -16.53
N VAL A 80 0.04 -8.46 -17.58
CA VAL A 80 -0.31 -8.78 -18.96
C VAL A 80 0.56 -9.95 -19.43
N GLY A 81 -0.06 -10.99 -19.97
CA GLY A 81 0.62 -12.19 -20.48
C GLY A 81 0.41 -13.44 -19.63
N ASP A 82 1.28 -14.43 -19.81
CA ASP A 82 1.18 -15.73 -19.15
C ASP A 82 1.85 -15.72 -17.78
N LEU A 83 1.29 -14.94 -16.86
CA LEU A 83 1.78 -14.91 -15.48
C LEU A 83 1.61 -16.30 -14.85
N PRO A 84 2.69 -16.94 -14.38
CA PRO A 84 2.59 -18.18 -13.65
C PRO A 84 1.89 -17.95 -12.31
N GLY A 85 1.11 -18.92 -11.84
CA GLY A 85 0.27 -18.78 -10.64
C GLY A 85 1.02 -18.44 -9.35
N TYR A 86 2.33 -18.71 -9.29
CA TYR A 86 3.20 -18.35 -8.15
C TYR A 86 3.57 -16.85 -8.09
N GLU A 87 3.43 -16.11 -9.19
CA GLU A 87 3.63 -14.65 -9.22
C GLU A 87 2.32 -13.86 -9.14
N ALA A 88 1.18 -14.53 -8.98
CA ALA A 88 -0.13 -13.89 -8.84
C ALA A 88 -0.15 -12.95 -7.63
N PHE A 89 -0.81 -11.80 -7.77
CA PHE A 89 -0.95 -10.85 -6.68
C PHE A 89 -1.88 -11.41 -5.62
N THR A 90 -1.39 -11.52 -4.39
CA THR A 90 -2.20 -11.90 -3.24
C THR A 90 -2.77 -10.65 -2.57
N LEU A 91 -4.06 -10.67 -2.29
CA LEU A 91 -4.76 -9.60 -1.56
C LEU A 91 -5.02 -10.03 -0.10
N GLY A 92 -4.80 -9.10 0.82
CA GLY A 92 -4.92 -9.29 2.26
C GLY A 92 -3.55 -9.47 2.94
N GLY A 93 -3.44 -8.99 4.18
CA GLY A 93 -2.22 -9.02 5.00
C GLY A 93 -1.88 -7.66 5.62
N PRO A 94 -0.88 -7.60 6.52
CA PRO A 94 -0.52 -6.37 7.24
C PRO A 94 -0.10 -5.20 6.34
N CYS A 95 0.39 -5.49 5.13
CA CYS A 95 0.88 -4.51 4.15
C CYS A 95 -0.11 -4.27 2.98
N SER A 96 -1.37 -4.69 3.12
CA SER A 96 -2.41 -4.63 2.08
C SER A 96 -3.71 -4.11 2.70
N VAL A 97 -4.62 -4.99 3.11
CA VAL A 97 -5.82 -4.67 3.88
C VAL A 97 -5.66 -5.24 5.28
N ARG A 98 -5.41 -4.36 6.25
CA ARG A 98 -5.24 -4.72 7.66
C ARG A 98 -6.51 -5.40 8.19
N GLY A 99 -6.35 -6.48 8.94
CA GLY A 99 -7.46 -7.29 9.45
C GLY A 99 -7.85 -8.49 8.58
N TYR A 100 -7.31 -8.61 7.37
CA TYR A 100 -7.37 -9.86 6.60
C TYR A 100 -6.02 -10.59 6.65
N ASN A 101 -6.07 -11.92 6.79
CA ASN A 101 -4.86 -12.75 6.66
C ASN A 101 -4.27 -12.65 5.24
N MET A 102 -2.98 -12.93 5.11
CA MET A 102 -2.32 -12.94 3.81
C MET A 102 -3.06 -13.83 2.80
N GLY A 103 -3.43 -13.26 1.66
CA GLY A 103 -4.12 -13.97 0.58
C GLY A 103 -5.58 -14.34 0.87
N LYS A 104 -6.20 -13.90 1.98
CA LYS A 104 -7.61 -14.25 2.30
C LYS A 104 -8.61 -13.62 1.34
N ILE A 105 -8.28 -12.50 0.70
CA ILE A 105 -9.21 -11.78 -0.18
C ILE A 105 -9.22 -12.39 -1.59
N GLY A 106 -8.07 -12.82 -2.10
CA GLY A 106 -7.95 -13.44 -3.42
C GLY A 106 -6.51 -13.55 -3.89
N ALA A 107 -6.29 -14.33 -4.95
CA ALA A 107 -5.09 -14.24 -5.77
C ALA A 107 -5.52 -13.88 -7.18
N ALA A 108 -4.99 -12.78 -7.72
CA ALA A 108 -5.49 -12.14 -8.93
C ALA A 108 -4.34 -11.69 -9.83
N ARG A 109 -4.61 -11.56 -11.14
CA ARG A 109 -3.64 -11.01 -12.09
C ARG A 109 -3.52 -9.49 -11.97
N ASN A 110 -4.62 -8.85 -11.59
CA ASN A 110 -4.72 -7.44 -11.31
C ASN A 110 -5.27 -7.24 -9.90
N LYS A 111 -4.76 -6.25 -9.19
CA LYS A 111 -5.22 -5.83 -7.87
C LYS A 111 -5.30 -4.32 -7.80
N LEU A 112 -6.26 -3.83 -7.03
CA LEU A 112 -6.39 -2.43 -6.67
C LEU A 112 -6.68 -2.34 -5.18
N GLU A 113 -5.81 -1.66 -4.45
CA GLU A 113 -5.94 -1.41 -3.02
C GLU A 113 -5.92 0.10 -2.81
N LEU A 114 -6.90 0.60 -2.06
CA LEU A 114 -7.04 1.99 -1.69
C LEU A 114 -7.07 2.07 -0.17
N ALA A 115 -6.30 2.97 0.39
CA ALA A 115 -6.23 3.22 1.83
C ALA A 115 -6.26 4.72 2.08
N ALA A 116 -7.07 5.13 3.04
CA ALA A 116 -7.15 6.49 3.54
C ALA A 116 -6.92 6.43 5.05
N GLU A 117 -5.96 7.20 5.54
CA GLU A 117 -5.63 7.29 6.95
C GLU A 117 -5.57 8.75 7.36
N ILE A 118 -6.32 9.14 8.38
CA ILE A 118 -6.28 10.46 8.98
C ILE A 118 -5.52 10.39 10.30
N ARG A 119 -4.61 11.34 10.48
CA ARG A 119 -3.76 11.49 11.67
C ARG A 119 -4.02 12.86 12.26
N VAL A 120 -4.68 12.92 13.41
CA VAL A 120 -4.99 14.19 14.08
C VAL A 120 -4.23 14.26 15.41
N PRO A 121 -3.30 15.22 15.57
CA PRO A 121 -2.70 15.51 16.86
C PRO A 121 -3.70 16.27 17.73
N VAL A 122 -4.07 15.68 18.87
CA VAL A 122 -4.98 16.25 19.88
C VAL A 122 -4.21 16.45 21.17
N LYS A 123 -3.57 17.61 21.35
CA LYS A 123 -2.77 18.00 22.54
C LYS A 123 -1.76 16.92 23.00
N ASN A 124 -2.18 15.94 23.79
CA ASN A 124 -1.36 14.86 24.36
C ASN A 124 -1.68 13.46 23.78
N ALA A 125 -2.52 13.38 22.77
CA ALA A 125 -2.91 12.13 22.10
C ALA A 125 -2.89 12.31 20.58
N PHE A 126 -2.66 11.23 19.86
CA PHE A 126 -2.88 11.15 18.42
C PHE A 126 -4.11 10.29 18.16
N VAL A 127 -5.03 10.82 17.37
CA VAL A 127 -6.15 10.07 16.83
C VAL A 127 -5.75 9.61 15.44
N TYR A 128 -5.77 8.30 15.24
CA TYR A 128 -5.58 7.68 13.95
C TYR A 128 -6.90 7.03 13.55
N ALA A 129 -7.39 7.34 12.36
CA ALA A 129 -8.45 6.54 11.76
C ALA A 129 -8.00 6.12 10.36
N TYR A 130 -8.21 4.86 10.03
CA TYR A 130 -7.89 4.33 8.71
C TYR A 130 -9.09 3.60 8.12
N ALA A 131 -9.20 3.69 6.81
CA ALA A 131 -10.16 2.97 5.99
C ALA A 131 -9.40 2.43 4.77
N GLU A 132 -9.43 1.12 4.59
CA GLU A 132 -8.75 0.42 3.52
C GLU A 132 -9.76 -0.43 2.76
N HIS A 133 -9.61 -0.50 1.44
CA HIS A 133 -10.44 -1.26 0.54
C HIS A 133 -9.57 -1.91 -0.53
N GLY A 134 -9.65 -3.22 -0.66
CA GLY A 134 -8.97 -4.01 -1.68
C GLY A 134 -9.96 -4.68 -2.62
N ASN A 135 -9.64 -4.66 -3.91
CA ASN A 135 -10.44 -5.23 -4.98
C ASN A 135 -9.52 -5.96 -5.98
N ASP A 136 -9.94 -7.15 -6.42
CA ASP A 136 -9.22 -8.00 -7.38
C ASP A 136 -9.51 -7.68 -8.86
N LEU A 137 -10.30 -6.62 -9.11
CA LEU A 137 -10.74 -6.17 -10.43
C LEU A 137 -11.32 -7.30 -11.30
N TRP A 138 -11.97 -8.28 -10.67
CA TRP A 138 -12.57 -9.44 -11.35
C TRP A 138 -11.58 -10.35 -12.10
N SER A 139 -10.27 -10.14 -11.93
CA SER A 139 -9.20 -10.89 -12.63
C SER A 139 -8.80 -12.19 -11.93
N SER A 140 -9.43 -12.48 -10.77
CA SER A 140 -9.26 -13.71 -10.01
C SER A 140 -9.52 -14.99 -10.80
N LYS A 141 -10.46 -14.94 -11.77
CA LYS A 141 -10.80 -16.09 -12.63
C LYS A 141 -9.70 -16.45 -13.64
N ASP A 142 -8.86 -15.48 -13.99
CA ASP A 142 -7.82 -15.60 -15.01
C ASP A 142 -6.51 -16.15 -14.42
N VAL A 143 -6.43 -16.30 -13.09
CA VAL A 143 -5.31 -16.99 -12.43
C VAL A 143 -5.44 -18.50 -12.63
N LYS A 144 -4.39 -19.12 -13.15
CA LYS A 144 -4.32 -20.57 -13.42
C LYS A 144 -4.63 -21.35 -12.14
N GLY A 145 -5.70 -22.15 -12.16
CA GLY A 145 -6.20 -22.92 -11.01
C GLY A 145 -7.31 -22.26 -10.20
N ASN A 146 -7.69 -21.01 -10.52
CA ASN A 146 -8.79 -20.26 -9.89
C ASN A 146 -8.89 -20.44 -8.35
N PRO A 147 -7.83 -20.06 -7.61
CA PRO A 147 -7.79 -20.24 -6.16
C PRO A 147 -8.91 -19.44 -5.46
N THR A 148 -9.33 -18.29 -6.01
CA THR A 148 -10.41 -17.49 -5.44
C THR A 148 -11.73 -18.25 -5.42
N LYS A 149 -12.11 -18.97 -6.49
CA LYS A 149 -13.31 -19.82 -6.51
C LYS A 149 -13.10 -21.12 -5.73
N ALA A 150 -11.90 -21.71 -5.78
CA ALA A 150 -11.57 -22.92 -5.04
C ALA A 150 -11.64 -22.73 -3.51
N TYR A 151 -11.33 -21.53 -3.02
CA TYR A 151 -11.37 -21.17 -1.59
C TYR A 151 -12.58 -20.29 -1.21
N LEU A 152 -13.60 -20.15 -2.06
CA LEU A 152 -14.80 -19.33 -1.82
C LEU A 152 -14.49 -17.88 -1.37
N ARG A 153 -13.42 -17.30 -1.92
CA ARG A 153 -12.99 -15.94 -1.58
C ARG A 153 -13.86 -14.91 -2.30
N LYS A 154 -14.17 -13.80 -1.63
CA LYS A 154 -15.09 -12.76 -2.14
C LYS A 154 -14.51 -11.88 -3.25
N GLY A 155 -13.18 -11.85 -3.45
CA GLY A 155 -12.52 -11.02 -4.45
C GLY A 155 -12.40 -9.52 -4.08
N GLN A 156 -13.08 -9.09 -3.03
CA GLN A 156 -13.02 -7.74 -2.48
C GLN A 156 -13.13 -7.75 -0.96
N GLY A 157 -12.56 -6.76 -0.29
CA GLY A 157 -12.60 -6.61 1.16
C GLY A 157 -12.36 -5.17 1.59
N SER A 158 -13.06 -4.73 2.64
CA SER A 158 -12.86 -3.43 3.27
C SER A 158 -12.57 -3.60 4.75
N SER A 159 -11.68 -2.78 5.29
CA SER A 159 -11.41 -2.70 6.72
C SER A 159 -11.37 -1.25 7.14
N TYR A 160 -11.96 -0.92 8.28
CA TYR A 160 -11.84 0.39 8.90
C TYR A 160 -11.59 0.21 10.39
N ALA A 161 -10.77 1.08 10.96
CA ALA A 161 -10.67 1.19 12.41
C ALA A 161 -10.21 2.59 12.80
N SER A 162 -10.52 2.96 14.04
CA SER A 162 -9.97 4.13 14.71
C SER A 162 -9.26 3.70 15.98
N ILE A 163 -8.09 4.30 16.22
CA ILE A 163 -7.32 4.10 17.43
C ILE A 163 -6.91 5.47 17.98
N THR A 164 -7.16 5.67 19.28
CA THR A 164 -6.71 6.84 20.02
C THR A 164 -5.54 6.42 20.88
N GLY A 165 -4.34 6.92 20.57
CA GLY A 165 -3.13 6.64 21.34
C GLY A 165 -2.64 7.89 22.08
N LYS A 166 -2.23 7.75 23.34
CA LYS A 166 -1.43 8.81 24.00
C LYS A 166 -0.02 8.81 23.41
N VAL A 167 0.58 10.00 23.32
CA VAL A 167 2.00 10.13 22.95
C VAL A 167 2.83 9.23 23.87
N PRO A 168 3.63 8.27 23.37
CA PRO A 168 4.72 7.76 24.17
C PRO A 168 5.63 8.96 24.38
N GLN A 169 5.81 9.42 25.61
CA GLN A 169 6.85 10.39 25.89
C GLN A 169 8.13 9.81 25.31
N ILE A 170 8.63 10.41 24.23
CA ILE A 170 9.98 10.16 23.77
C ILE A 170 10.83 10.75 24.89
N SER A 171 11.18 9.92 25.87
CA SER A 171 12.28 10.20 26.77
C SER A 171 13.50 10.30 25.87
N THR A 172 13.88 11.51 25.50
CA THR A 172 15.24 11.79 25.05
C THR A 172 16.17 11.20 26.11
N PRO A 173 17.01 10.21 25.81
CA PRO A 173 18.18 10.01 26.62
C PRO A 173 19.17 11.08 26.18
N TYR A 174 19.09 12.25 26.79
CA TYR A 174 20.32 13.00 27.04
C TYR A 174 20.65 12.75 28.50
N ASN A 175 21.69 11.96 28.72
CA ASN A 175 22.52 12.02 29.91
C ASN A 175 23.91 11.46 29.58
N ILE A 176 24.86 12.41 29.58
CA ILE A 176 26.33 12.35 29.70
C ILE A 176 27.10 11.84 28.48
#